data_AF-A0A413Q998-F1
#
_entry.id   AF-A0A413Q998-F1
#
_cell.length_a   1.000
_cell.length_b   1.000
_cell.length_c   1.000
_cell.angle_alpha   90.00
_cell.angle_beta   90.00
_cell.angle_gamma   90.00
#
_symmetry.space_group_name_H-M   'P 1'
#
loop_
_entity.id
_entity.type
_entity.pdbx_description
1 polymer ?
#
loop_
_entity_poly.entity_id
_entity_poly.type
_entity_poly.pdbx_seq_one_letter_code
_entity_poly.pdbx_strand_id
1 'polypeptide(L)'
;MKKSLYRQVMFVISSICLILLITIAVKIGVFSELTSCVGIESILSVINNSYFSGVLCSIIAVIVIYFFQVQYSKRMLKKDVRCNEIIQDVYDGIEKYCNISNTIPERTSKSEEKDYSKRQIADGLMYYKFYKECEVDFEMMAYSLSCENNDILIESLQSCFFLNLNFKLLNIVNNIKNRLPNIRNGYPEIKEICENYELNNDENMLKSIENRFPHYLIDLRFMATYWQELLDYLNYDPTYIKLFVRTYNSQYDILEELKQPKEIQYAKQRKIQKEVRKAIWLYKIKNFWNK
;
A
#
# COMPACT_ATOMS: atom_id res chain seq x y z
N MET A 1 3.75 4.42 -7.26
CA MET A 1 4.96 5.26 -7.53
C MET A 1 5.20 6.27 -6.42
N LYS A 2 6.03 5.93 -5.42
CA LYS A 2 6.56 6.87 -4.41
C LYS A 2 7.24 8.03 -5.14
N LYS A 3 6.76 9.29 -4.99
CA LYS A 3 7.53 10.46 -5.44
C LYS A 3 8.88 10.39 -4.72
N SER A 4 9.98 10.25 -5.47
CA SER A 4 11.31 10.12 -4.86
C SER A 4 11.60 11.36 -4.02
N LEU A 5 12.26 11.17 -2.88
CA LEU A 5 12.73 12.25 -2.01
C LEU A 5 13.53 13.29 -2.82
N TYR A 6 14.25 12.84 -3.85
CA TYR A 6 14.91 13.69 -4.84
C TYR A 6 13.94 14.67 -5.52
N ARG A 7 12.79 14.24 -6.03
CA ARG A 7 11.79 15.15 -6.62
C ARG A 7 11.25 16.17 -5.63
N GLN A 8 11.08 15.79 -4.35
CA GLN A 8 10.63 16.71 -3.31
C GLN A 8 11.72 17.73 -2.94
N VAL A 9 12.96 17.28 -2.79
CA VAL A 9 14.12 18.15 -2.48
C VAL A 9 14.43 19.07 -3.66
N MET A 10 14.43 18.56 -4.89
CA MET A 10 14.60 19.38 -6.09
C MET A 10 13.46 20.37 -6.26
N PHE A 11 12.21 20.00 -5.93
CA PHE A 11 11.10 20.95 -5.95
C PHE A 11 11.32 22.07 -4.92
N VAL A 12 11.72 21.74 -3.69
CA VAL A 12 12.00 22.74 -2.64
C VAL A 12 13.17 23.65 -3.04
N ILE A 13 14.27 23.10 -3.56
CA ILE A 13 15.42 23.88 -4.03
C ILE A 13 15.01 24.77 -5.21
N SER A 14 14.27 24.24 -6.19
CA SER A 14 13.77 25.03 -7.32
C SER A 14 12.81 26.13 -6.88
N SER A 15 11.95 25.87 -5.88
CA SER A 15 11.07 26.90 -5.30
C SER A 15 11.86 27.98 -4.58
N ILE A 16 12.91 27.63 -3.83
CA ILE A 16 13.79 28.60 -3.16
C ILE A 16 14.54 29.44 -4.19
N CYS A 17 15.10 28.82 -5.24
CA CYS A 17 15.75 29.53 -6.34
C CYS A 17 14.77 30.46 -7.07
N LEU A 18 13.54 30.02 -7.32
CA LEU A 18 12.50 30.84 -7.94
C LEU A 18 12.17 32.07 -7.08
N ILE A 19 11.99 31.88 -5.76
CA ILE A 19 11.72 32.98 -4.82
C ILE A 19 12.91 33.95 -4.78
N LEU A 20 14.14 33.46 -4.74
CA LEU A 20 15.35 34.30 -4.77
C LEU A 20 15.46 35.08 -6.09
N LEU A 21 15.19 34.44 -7.23
CA LEU A 21 15.19 35.09 -8.54
C LEU A 21 14.10 36.17 -8.63
N ILE A 22 12.89 35.89 -8.15
CA ILE A 22 11.80 36.88 -8.07
C ILE A 22 12.21 38.05 -7.18
N THR A 23 12.82 37.78 -6.02
CA THR A 23 13.25 38.82 -5.07
C THR A 23 14.36 39.71 -5.68
N ILE A 24 15.31 39.11 -6.38
CA ILE A 24 16.37 39.83 -7.10
C ILE A 24 15.78 40.67 -8.24
N ALA A 25 14.87 40.10 -9.03
CA ALA A 25 14.21 40.79 -10.14
C ALA A 25 13.31 41.95 -9.66
N VAL A 26 12.65 41.83 -8.50
CA VAL A 26 11.92 42.93 -7.85
C VAL A 26 12.89 44.02 -7.40
N LYS A 27 14.02 43.66 -6.79
CA LYS A 27 15.01 44.63 -6.28
C LYS A 27 15.75 45.37 -7.39
N ILE A 28 16.00 44.72 -8.54
CA ILE A 28 16.64 45.33 -9.72
C ILE A 28 15.64 46.16 -10.54
N GLY A 29 14.35 46.13 -10.21
CA GLY A 29 13.33 46.86 -10.96
C GLY A 29 12.98 46.22 -12.31
N VAL A 30 13.36 44.96 -12.55
CA VAL A 30 13.01 44.24 -13.80
C VAL A 30 11.49 44.16 -13.97
N PHE A 31 10.75 44.14 -12.86
CA PHE A 31 9.28 44.13 -12.89
C PHE A 31 8.62 45.50 -13.12
N SER A 32 9.34 46.63 -13.01
CA SER A 32 8.73 47.95 -13.25
C SER A 32 8.41 48.18 -14.74
N GLU A 33 9.17 47.57 -15.65
CA GLU A 33 8.85 47.54 -17.09
C GLU A 33 7.80 46.47 -17.45
N LEU A 34 7.69 45.40 -16.65
CA LEU A 34 6.64 44.38 -16.81
C LEU A 34 5.27 44.88 -16.35
N THR A 35 5.18 45.72 -15.31
CA THR A 35 3.93 46.36 -14.90
C THR A 35 3.34 47.29 -15.97
N SER A 36 4.16 47.83 -16.88
CA SER A 36 3.72 48.60 -18.05
C SER A 36 3.35 47.74 -19.27
N CYS A 37 3.45 46.41 -19.17
CA CYS A 37 3.04 45.51 -20.23
C CYS A 37 1.51 45.34 -20.18
N VAL A 38 0.80 45.63 -21.28
CA VAL A 38 -0.67 45.56 -21.40
C VAL A 38 -1.25 44.22 -20.91
N GLY A 39 -0.49 43.12 -21.05
CA GLY A 39 -0.87 41.81 -20.54
C GLY A 39 -0.91 41.72 -19.00
N ILE A 40 -0.03 42.43 -18.29
CA ILE A 40 0.04 42.42 -16.82
C ILE A 40 -0.99 43.35 -16.20
N GLU A 41 -1.28 44.51 -16.79
CA GLU A 41 -2.43 45.34 -16.38
C GLU A 41 -3.76 44.60 -16.55
N SER A 42 -3.90 43.84 -17.63
CA SER A 42 -5.06 42.98 -17.86
C SER A 42 -5.18 41.87 -16.80
N ILE A 43 -4.06 41.23 -16.42
CA ILE A 43 -4.06 40.23 -15.35
C ILE A 43 -4.38 40.87 -13.98
N LEU A 44 -3.81 42.04 -13.68
CA LEU A 44 -4.08 42.78 -12.45
C LEU A 44 -5.54 43.23 -12.36
N SER A 45 -6.15 43.69 -13.45
CA SER A 45 -7.57 44.06 -13.46
C SER A 45 -8.50 42.85 -13.28
N VAL A 46 -8.14 41.68 -13.82
CA VAL A 46 -8.85 40.41 -13.58
C VAL A 46 -8.69 39.93 -12.15
N ILE A 47 -7.50 40.02 -11.55
CA ILE A 47 -7.26 39.65 -10.14
C ILE A 47 -7.95 40.63 -9.19
N ASN A 48 -7.95 41.93 -9.48
CA ASN A 48 -8.63 42.95 -8.68
C ASN A 48 -10.16 42.91 -8.85
N ASN A 49 -10.68 42.16 -9.84
CA ASN A 49 -12.10 41.90 -9.94
C ASN A 49 -12.55 41.08 -8.73
N SER A 50 -13.37 41.67 -7.87
CA SER A 50 -13.85 41.06 -6.62
C SER A 50 -14.57 39.73 -6.84
N TYR A 51 -15.29 39.57 -7.95
CA TYR A 51 -15.94 38.31 -8.32
C TYR A 51 -14.90 37.24 -8.66
N PHE A 52 -13.94 37.55 -9.52
CA PHE A 52 -12.88 36.60 -9.89
C PHE A 52 -12.02 36.20 -8.69
N SER A 53 -11.58 37.19 -7.90
CA SER A 53 -10.84 36.93 -6.66
C SER A 53 -11.66 36.12 -5.67
N GLY A 54 -12.96 36.38 -5.53
CA GLY A 54 -13.85 35.63 -4.63
C GLY A 54 -14.01 34.16 -5.05
N VAL A 55 -14.21 33.91 -6.34
CA VAL A 55 -14.29 32.54 -6.90
C VAL A 55 -12.96 31.81 -6.73
N LEU A 56 -11.83 32.45 -7.07
CA LEU A 56 -10.50 31.87 -6.93
C LEU A 56 -10.16 31.55 -5.47
N CYS A 57 -10.43 32.47 -4.54
CA CYS A 57 -10.25 32.24 -3.11
C CYS A 57 -11.10 31.08 -2.59
N SER A 58 -12.34 30.94 -3.08
CA SER A 58 -13.22 29.83 -2.71
C SER A 58 -12.68 28.49 -3.21
N ILE A 59 -12.19 28.42 -4.45
CA ILE A 59 -11.56 27.22 -5.01
C ILE A 59 -10.32 26.83 -4.20
N ILE A 60 -9.44 27.80 -3.90
CA ILE A 60 -8.23 27.56 -3.10
C ILE A 60 -8.61 27.08 -1.69
N ALA A 61 -9.60 27.71 -1.04
CA ALA A 61 -10.07 27.29 0.28
C ALA A 61 -10.55 25.84 0.28
N VAL A 62 -11.34 25.43 -0.72
CA VAL A 62 -11.81 24.04 -0.86
C VAL A 62 -10.62 23.08 -1.03
N ILE A 63 -9.64 23.41 -1.87
CA ILE A 63 -8.44 22.57 -2.07
C ILE A 63 -7.65 22.43 -0.76
N VAL A 64 -7.46 23.52 -0.03
CA VAL A 64 -6.73 23.53 1.25
C VAL A 64 -7.47 22.70 2.30
N ILE A 65 -8.78 22.91 2.47
CA ILE A 65 -9.61 22.15 3.41
C ILE A 65 -9.57 20.66 3.07
N TYR A 66 -9.71 20.31 1.78
CA TYR A 66 -9.61 18.92 1.33
C TYR A 66 -8.24 18.31 1.65
N PHE A 67 -7.15 19.03 1.40
CA PHE A 67 -5.81 18.56 1.73
C PHE A 67 -5.65 18.28 3.24
N PHE A 68 -6.10 19.21 4.09
CA PHE A 68 -6.06 19.03 5.54
C PHE A 68 -6.92 17.87 6.00
N GLN A 69 -8.12 17.73 5.44
CA GLN A 69 -9.03 16.62 5.73
C GLN A 69 -8.38 15.28 5.38
N VAL A 70 -7.80 15.12 4.19
CA VAL A 70 -7.11 13.88 3.79
C VAL A 70 -5.95 13.55 4.73
N GLN A 71 -5.14 14.54 5.12
CA GLN A 71 -4.03 14.32 6.04
C GLN A 71 -4.50 13.95 7.45
N TYR A 72 -5.54 14.61 7.94
CA TYR A 72 -6.16 14.31 9.22
C TYR A 72 -6.71 12.88 9.25
N SER A 73 -7.45 12.47 8.22
CA SER A 73 -8.02 11.13 8.10
C SER A 73 -6.94 10.06 8.06
N LYS A 74 -5.83 10.27 7.33
CA LYS A 74 -4.68 9.34 7.35
C LYS A 74 -4.08 9.20 8.74
N ARG A 75 -3.99 10.29 9.50
CA ARG A 75 -3.47 10.27 10.88
C ARG A 75 -4.41 9.56 11.83
N MET A 76 -5.72 9.78 11.72
CA MET A 76 -6.71 9.13 12.59
C MET A 76 -6.82 7.65 12.32
N LEU A 77 -6.82 7.24 11.05
CA LEU A 77 -6.88 5.81 10.69
C LEU A 77 -5.65 5.03 11.19
N LYS A 78 -4.47 5.65 11.23
CA LYS A 78 -3.26 5.04 11.81
C LYS A 78 -3.22 5.05 13.35
N LYS A 79 -4.03 5.88 13.99
CA LYS A 79 -4.16 5.91 15.45
C LYS A 79 -5.17 4.89 15.95
N ASP A 80 -6.16 4.51 15.14
CA ASP A 80 -7.06 3.42 15.46
C ASP A 80 -6.27 2.10 15.46
N VAL A 81 -6.20 1.47 16.63
CA VAL A 81 -5.45 0.24 16.87
C VAL A 81 -5.95 -0.88 15.96
N ARG A 82 -7.27 -1.02 15.78
CA ARG A 82 -7.87 -2.08 14.95
C ARG A 82 -7.49 -1.92 13.50
N CYS A 83 -7.61 -0.70 12.96
CA CYS A 83 -7.19 -0.41 11.58
C CYS A 83 -5.70 -0.66 11.39
N ASN A 84 -4.88 -0.31 12.38
CA ASN A 84 -3.44 -0.50 12.29
C ASN A 84 -3.02 -1.98 12.34
N GLU A 85 -3.70 -2.81 13.14
CA GLU A 85 -3.53 -4.27 13.16
C GLU A 85 -3.90 -4.87 11.80
N ILE A 86 -5.08 -4.54 11.27
CA ILE A 86 -5.53 -5.02 9.94
C ILE A 86 -4.54 -4.62 8.84
N ILE A 87 -4.06 -3.37 8.87
CA ILE A 87 -3.07 -2.88 7.90
C ILE A 87 -1.76 -3.69 7.98
N GLN A 88 -1.34 -4.07 9.19
CA GLN A 88 -0.15 -4.88 9.40
C GLN A 88 -0.35 -6.29 8.84
N ASP A 89 -1.48 -6.92 9.15
CA ASP A 89 -1.82 -8.26 8.62
C ASP A 89 -1.84 -8.25 7.09
N VAL A 90 -2.55 -7.28 6.48
CA VAL A 90 -2.57 -7.09 5.03
C VAL A 90 -1.16 -6.95 4.45
N TYR A 91 -0.29 -6.19 5.12
CA TYR A 91 1.09 -6.04 4.67
C TYR A 91 1.88 -7.36 4.72
N ASP A 92 1.71 -8.14 5.79
CA ASP A 92 2.35 -9.45 5.92
C ASP A 92 1.82 -10.44 4.87
N GLY A 93 0.53 -10.36 4.53
CA GLY A 93 -0.05 -11.08 3.39
C GLY A 93 0.56 -10.69 2.04
N ILE A 94 0.80 -9.40 1.80
CA ILE A 94 1.49 -8.93 0.58
C ILE A 94 2.93 -9.45 0.54
N GLU A 95 3.65 -9.40 1.66
CA GLU A 95 5.04 -9.88 1.73
C GLU A 95 5.13 -11.37 1.44
N LYS A 96 4.24 -12.19 2.00
CA LYS A 96 4.11 -13.62 1.68
C LYS A 96 3.87 -13.85 0.19
N TYR A 97 2.95 -13.10 -0.41
CA TYR A 97 2.70 -13.19 -1.85
C TYR A 97 3.96 -12.86 -2.67
N CYS A 98 4.67 -11.78 -2.32
CA CYS A 98 5.91 -11.39 -3.01
C CYS A 98 7.02 -12.46 -2.90
N ASN A 99 7.08 -13.20 -1.78
CA ASN A 99 8.07 -14.25 -1.60
C ASN A 99 7.82 -15.45 -2.52
N ILE A 100 6.55 -15.81 -2.76
CA ILE A 100 6.20 -16.96 -3.60
C ILE A 100 5.93 -16.58 -5.07
N SER A 101 5.78 -15.29 -5.40
CA SER A 101 5.29 -14.89 -6.73
C SER A 101 6.20 -15.33 -7.88
N ASN A 102 7.51 -15.40 -7.62
CA ASN A 102 8.51 -15.81 -8.61
C ASN A 102 8.67 -17.34 -8.71
N THR A 103 8.09 -18.09 -7.77
CA THR A 103 8.10 -19.56 -7.76
C THR A 103 6.81 -20.15 -8.28
N ILE A 104 5.83 -19.32 -8.66
CA ILE A 104 4.57 -19.77 -9.25
C ILE A 104 4.87 -20.53 -10.55
N PRO A 105 4.42 -21.78 -10.69
CA PRO A 105 4.66 -22.58 -11.88
C PRO A 105 3.97 -22.00 -13.12
N GLU A 106 4.66 -22.06 -14.26
CA GLU A 106 4.07 -21.76 -15.57
C GLU A 106 3.39 -23.02 -16.15
N ARG A 107 2.30 -22.83 -16.90
CA ARG A 107 1.60 -23.95 -17.56
C ARG A 107 2.48 -24.57 -18.64
N THR A 108 2.42 -25.89 -18.76
CA THR A 108 3.11 -26.64 -19.81
C THR A 108 2.68 -26.13 -21.18
N SER A 109 3.63 -25.98 -22.11
CA SER A 109 3.33 -25.45 -23.43
C SER A 109 2.63 -26.49 -24.32
N LYS A 110 1.85 -26.02 -25.31
CA LYS A 110 1.24 -26.91 -26.32
C LYS A 110 2.27 -27.64 -27.20
N SER A 111 3.51 -27.14 -27.26
CA SER A 111 4.62 -27.75 -27.98
C SER A 111 5.20 -28.96 -27.28
N GLU A 112 5.11 -29.02 -25.94
CA GLU A 112 5.69 -30.10 -25.12
C GLU A 112 4.74 -31.30 -24.99
N GLU A 113 3.43 -31.07 -24.82
CA GLU A 113 2.40 -32.12 -24.82
C GLU A 113 1.20 -31.72 -25.68
N LYS A 114 0.94 -32.53 -26.71
CA LYS A 114 -0.14 -32.31 -27.70
C LYS A 114 -1.48 -32.79 -27.19
N ASP A 115 -1.50 -33.83 -26.34
CA ASP A 115 -2.72 -34.33 -25.70
C ASP A 115 -3.19 -33.36 -24.61
N TYR A 116 -4.37 -32.78 -24.82
CA TYR A 116 -4.95 -31.83 -23.88
C TYR A 116 -5.16 -32.43 -22.49
N SER A 117 -5.67 -33.67 -22.39
CA SER A 117 -6.01 -34.29 -21.10
C SER A 117 -4.77 -34.63 -20.32
N LYS A 118 -3.72 -35.13 -20.99
CA LYS A 118 -2.44 -35.43 -20.31
C LYS A 118 -1.76 -34.17 -19.82
N ARG A 119 -1.75 -33.11 -20.63
CA ARG A 119 -1.22 -31.80 -20.22
C ARG A 119 -1.98 -31.25 -19.01
N GLN A 120 -3.30 -31.33 -19.02
CA GLN A 120 -4.12 -30.84 -17.92
C GLN A 120 -3.83 -31.58 -16.60
N ILE A 121 -3.65 -32.90 -16.63
CA ILE A 121 -3.28 -33.69 -15.45
C ILE A 121 -1.87 -33.32 -14.96
N ALA A 122 -0.91 -33.16 -15.88
CA ALA A 122 0.46 -32.78 -15.55
C ALA A 122 0.53 -31.39 -14.90
N ASP A 123 -0.15 -30.40 -15.49
CA ASP A 123 -0.26 -29.04 -14.94
C ASP A 123 -0.96 -29.06 -13.58
N GLY A 124 -2.06 -29.82 -13.44
CA GLY A 124 -2.76 -30.01 -12.17
C GLY A 124 -1.85 -30.56 -11.07
N LEU A 125 -1.02 -31.56 -11.40
CA LEU A 125 -0.06 -32.15 -10.45
C LEU A 125 1.05 -31.16 -10.09
N MET A 126 1.54 -30.36 -11.03
CA MET A 126 2.52 -29.30 -10.80
C MET A 126 1.97 -28.26 -9.82
N TYR A 127 0.73 -27.81 -10.05
CA TYR A 127 0.01 -26.88 -9.20
C TYR A 127 -0.27 -27.44 -7.80
N TYR A 128 -0.65 -28.72 -7.68
CA TYR A 128 -0.82 -29.39 -6.40
C TYR A 128 0.50 -29.43 -5.60
N LYS A 129 1.61 -29.82 -6.23
CA LYS A 129 2.93 -29.85 -5.56
C LYS A 129 3.32 -28.46 -5.06
N PHE A 130 3.15 -27.45 -5.89
CA PHE A 130 3.40 -26.07 -5.51
C PHE A 130 2.52 -25.62 -4.33
N TYR A 131 1.23 -25.98 -4.34
CA TYR A 131 0.34 -25.71 -3.21
C TYR A 131 0.85 -26.35 -1.92
N LYS A 132 1.22 -27.63 -1.94
CA LYS A 132 1.71 -28.34 -0.74
C LYS A 132 3.01 -27.76 -0.20
N GLU A 133 3.92 -27.31 -1.06
CA GLU A 133 5.15 -26.62 -0.64
C GLU A 133 4.86 -25.28 0.06
N CYS A 134 3.80 -24.59 -0.34
CA CYS A 134 3.44 -23.25 0.13
C CYS A 134 2.13 -23.22 0.94
N GLU A 135 1.66 -24.35 1.46
CA GLU A 135 0.28 -24.50 1.99
C GLU A 135 -0.02 -23.49 3.10
N VAL A 136 0.92 -23.38 4.06
CA VAL A 136 0.85 -22.45 5.19
C VAL A 136 0.89 -21.00 4.71
N ASP A 137 1.65 -20.69 3.66
CA ASP A 137 1.70 -19.34 3.10
C ASP A 137 0.38 -18.99 2.42
N PHE A 138 -0.25 -19.92 1.71
CA PHE A 138 -1.59 -19.71 1.14
C PHE A 138 -2.66 -19.47 2.20
N GLU A 139 -2.65 -20.25 3.29
CA GLU A 139 -3.57 -20.05 4.40
C GLU A 139 -3.42 -18.65 5.00
N MET A 140 -2.18 -18.25 5.28
CA MET A 140 -1.85 -16.96 5.87
C MET A 140 -2.20 -15.80 4.94
N MET A 141 -1.95 -15.93 3.62
CA MET A 141 -2.33 -14.91 2.64
C MET A 141 -3.85 -14.79 2.50
N ALA A 142 -4.57 -15.91 2.42
CA ALA A 142 -6.02 -15.92 2.33
C ALA A 142 -6.64 -15.22 3.54
N TYR A 143 -6.16 -15.54 4.75
CA TYR A 143 -6.56 -14.84 5.98
C TYR A 143 -6.23 -13.34 5.90
N SER A 144 -4.96 -13.00 5.71
CA SER A 144 -4.48 -11.61 5.78
C SER A 144 -5.12 -10.68 4.74
N LEU A 145 -5.36 -11.19 3.53
CA LEU A 145 -5.85 -10.37 2.41
C LEU A 145 -7.38 -10.34 2.29
N SER A 146 -8.11 -11.23 2.98
CA SER A 146 -9.55 -11.37 2.80
C SER A 146 -10.39 -11.61 4.06
N CYS A 147 -9.80 -11.62 5.26
CA CYS A 147 -10.54 -11.76 6.52
C CYS A 147 -11.72 -10.77 6.64
N GLU A 148 -12.75 -11.14 7.40
CA GLU A 148 -13.87 -10.25 7.75
C GLU A 148 -13.40 -8.95 8.41
N ASN A 149 -12.32 -9.01 9.19
CA ASN A 149 -11.72 -7.81 9.80
C ASN A 149 -11.31 -6.76 8.75
N ASN A 150 -10.99 -7.17 7.51
CA ASN A 150 -10.63 -6.24 6.45
C ASN A 150 -11.82 -5.31 6.09
N ASP A 151 -13.06 -5.74 6.33
CA ASP A 151 -14.25 -4.91 6.13
C ASP A 151 -14.26 -3.72 7.09
N ILE A 152 -13.75 -3.87 8.32
CA ILE A 152 -13.62 -2.77 9.30
C ILE A 152 -12.71 -1.67 8.76
N LEU A 153 -11.57 -2.04 8.17
CA LEU A 153 -10.66 -1.06 7.57
C LEU A 153 -11.31 -0.36 6.38
N ILE A 154 -12.03 -1.11 5.54
CA ILE A 154 -12.74 -0.57 4.39
C ILE A 154 -13.85 0.40 4.80
N GLU A 155 -14.68 0.04 5.78
CA GLU A 155 -15.71 0.90 6.35
C GLU A 155 -15.10 2.15 6.98
N SER A 156 -14.02 1.99 7.74
CA SER A 156 -13.29 3.11 8.35
C SER A 156 -12.75 4.08 7.30
N LEU A 157 -12.27 3.58 6.15
CA LEU A 157 -11.86 4.41 5.02
C LEU A 157 -13.04 5.18 4.43
N GLN A 158 -14.19 4.51 4.25
CA GLN A 158 -15.42 5.14 3.73
C GLN A 158 -15.90 6.27 4.65
N SER A 159 -15.89 6.07 5.96
CA SER A 159 -16.29 7.08 6.94
C SER A 159 -15.27 8.20 7.07
N CYS A 160 -13.96 7.90 7.06
CA CYS A 160 -12.93 8.90 7.34
C CYS A 160 -12.64 9.83 6.15
N PHE A 161 -12.80 9.38 4.89
CA PHE A 161 -12.19 10.07 3.75
C PHE A 161 -13.11 10.91 2.84
N PHE A 162 -14.38 11.15 3.19
CA PHE A 162 -15.35 11.67 2.21
C PHE A 162 -15.17 10.95 0.86
N LEU A 163 -15.18 9.62 0.90
CA LEU A 163 -14.54 8.77 -0.10
C LEU A 163 -15.08 9.01 -1.53
N ASN A 164 -16.33 9.43 -1.65
CA ASN A 164 -16.99 9.83 -2.91
C ASN A 164 -16.37 11.09 -3.57
N LEU A 165 -15.71 11.95 -2.80
CA LEU A 165 -14.94 13.10 -3.29
C LEU A 165 -13.48 12.74 -3.55
N ASN A 166 -13.06 11.52 -3.19
CA ASN A 166 -11.71 11.02 -3.36
C ASN A 166 -11.67 9.89 -4.40
N PHE A 167 -11.89 10.22 -5.68
CA PHE A 167 -11.98 9.24 -6.78
C PHE A 167 -10.83 8.23 -6.82
N LYS A 168 -9.61 8.66 -6.47
CA LYS A 168 -8.46 7.76 -6.39
C LYS A 168 -8.63 6.70 -5.30
N LEU A 169 -8.99 7.12 -4.09
CA LEU A 169 -9.21 6.19 -2.98
C LEU A 169 -10.45 5.32 -3.22
N LEU A 170 -11.51 5.90 -3.79
CA LEU A 170 -12.73 5.19 -4.20
C LEU A 170 -12.42 4.05 -5.16
N ASN A 171 -11.62 4.31 -6.20
CA ASN A 171 -11.22 3.29 -7.16
C ASN A 171 -10.47 2.12 -6.49
N ILE A 172 -9.49 2.44 -5.61
CA ILE A 172 -8.73 1.43 -4.88
C ILE A 172 -9.65 0.56 -4.00
N VAL A 173 -10.51 1.21 -3.19
CA VAL A 173 -11.42 0.50 -2.28
C VAL A 173 -12.43 -0.36 -3.04
N ASN A 174 -12.97 0.13 -4.16
CA ASN A 174 -13.90 -0.65 -4.98
C ASN A 174 -13.22 -1.89 -5.59
N ASN A 175 -11.98 -1.77 -6.06
CA ASN A 175 -11.23 -2.91 -6.59
C ASN A 175 -10.98 -3.98 -5.53
N ILE A 176 -10.65 -3.56 -4.30
CA ILE A 176 -10.52 -4.46 -3.14
C ILE A 176 -11.86 -5.16 -2.85
N LYS A 177 -12.95 -4.39 -2.69
CA LYS A 177 -14.29 -4.94 -2.41
C LYS A 177 -14.75 -5.94 -3.47
N ASN A 178 -14.52 -5.63 -4.75
CA ASN A 178 -14.95 -6.48 -5.86
C ASN A 178 -14.19 -7.81 -5.93
N ARG A 179 -12.95 -7.87 -5.44
CA ARG A 179 -12.13 -9.09 -5.44
C ARG A 179 -12.17 -9.90 -4.16
N LEU A 180 -12.61 -9.29 -3.07
CA LEU A 180 -12.71 -9.92 -1.76
C LEU A 180 -13.48 -11.26 -1.77
N PRO A 181 -14.65 -11.38 -2.43
CA PRO A 181 -15.39 -12.64 -2.50
C PRO A 181 -14.61 -13.77 -3.18
N ASN A 182 -13.81 -13.44 -4.20
CA ASN A 182 -13.03 -14.44 -4.93
C ASN A 182 -11.92 -15.03 -4.06
N ILE A 183 -11.31 -14.23 -3.18
CA ILE A 183 -10.30 -14.74 -2.25
C ILE A 183 -10.95 -15.53 -1.11
N ARG A 184 -12.04 -14.98 -0.52
CA ARG A 184 -12.79 -15.62 0.57
C ARG A 184 -13.32 -16.99 0.19
N ASN A 185 -13.90 -17.12 -1.00
CA ASN A 185 -14.51 -18.36 -1.47
C ASN A 185 -13.52 -19.26 -2.22
N GLY A 186 -12.56 -18.66 -2.93
CA GLY A 186 -11.63 -19.40 -3.77
C GLY A 186 -10.61 -20.22 -2.97
N TYR A 187 -10.07 -19.71 -1.86
CA TYR A 187 -9.09 -20.48 -1.09
C TYR A 187 -9.67 -21.76 -0.46
N PRO A 188 -10.84 -21.72 0.24
CA PRO A 188 -11.47 -22.94 0.74
C PRO A 188 -11.72 -23.98 -0.36
N GLU A 189 -12.15 -23.54 -1.54
CA GLU A 189 -12.39 -24.42 -2.69
C GLU A 189 -11.09 -25.08 -3.20
N ILE A 190 -9.99 -24.34 -3.29
CA ILE A 190 -8.69 -24.92 -3.65
C ILE A 190 -8.21 -25.92 -2.59
N LYS A 191 -8.35 -25.58 -1.31
CA LYS A 191 -7.97 -26.46 -0.19
C LYS A 191 -8.73 -27.78 -0.24
N GLU A 192 -10.06 -27.72 -0.38
CA GLU A 192 -10.92 -28.91 -0.47
C GLU A 192 -10.54 -29.81 -1.65
N ILE A 193 -10.29 -29.24 -2.84
CA ILE A 193 -9.89 -30.04 -4.01
C ILE A 193 -8.53 -30.72 -3.78
N CYS A 194 -7.57 -30.02 -3.15
CA CYS A 194 -6.25 -30.58 -2.85
C CYS A 194 -6.32 -31.70 -1.80
N GLU A 195 -7.12 -31.52 -0.73
CA GLU A 195 -7.36 -32.55 0.29
C GLU A 195 -8.05 -33.79 -0.30
N ASN A 196 -9.04 -33.59 -1.18
CA ASN A 196 -9.71 -34.68 -1.87
C ASN A 196 -8.79 -35.49 -2.79
N TYR A 197 -7.85 -34.81 -3.47
CA TYR A 197 -6.80 -35.49 -4.24
C TYR A 197 -5.87 -36.31 -3.33
N GLU A 198 -5.43 -35.74 -2.21
CA GLU A 198 -4.53 -36.39 -1.25
C GLU A 198 -5.14 -37.66 -0.64
N LEU A 199 -6.45 -37.66 -0.37
CA LEU A 199 -7.17 -38.81 0.20
C LEU A 199 -7.47 -39.91 -0.83
N ASN A 200 -7.87 -39.53 -2.06
CA ASN A 200 -8.47 -40.47 -3.01
C ASN A 200 -7.58 -40.77 -4.24
N ASN A 201 -6.51 -40.00 -4.47
CA ASN A 201 -5.68 -40.05 -5.68
C ASN A 201 -6.51 -39.97 -6.99
N ASP A 202 -7.63 -39.24 -6.98
CA ASP A 202 -8.51 -39.09 -8.14
C ASP A 202 -7.92 -38.08 -9.15
N GLU A 203 -7.58 -38.56 -10.36
CA GLU A 203 -7.06 -37.72 -11.45
C GLU A 203 -8.04 -36.62 -11.88
N ASN A 204 -9.34 -36.77 -11.64
CA ASN A 204 -10.32 -35.70 -11.92
C ASN A 204 -10.13 -34.49 -10.99
N MET A 205 -9.57 -34.70 -9.79
CA MET A 205 -9.20 -33.59 -8.91
C MET A 205 -8.03 -32.79 -9.49
N LEU A 206 -7.04 -33.45 -10.09
CA LEU A 206 -5.93 -32.74 -10.77
C LEU A 206 -6.43 -31.84 -11.91
N LYS A 207 -7.43 -32.30 -12.68
CA LYS A 207 -8.08 -31.45 -13.69
C LYS A 207 -8.80 -30.26 -13.07
N SER A 208 -9.44 -30.45 -11.91
CA SER A 208 -10.11 -29.38 -11.18
C SER A 208 -9.12 -28.35 -10.62
N ILE A 209 -7.96 -28.80 -10.12
CA ILE A 209 -6.85 -27.95 -9.67
C ILE A 209 -6.32 -27.11 -10.84
N GLU A 210 -6.02 -27.72 -11.99
CA GLU A 210 -5.53 -27.00 -13.18
C GLU A 210 -6.49 -25.90 -13.64
N ASN A 211 -7.80 -26.19 -13.59
CA ASN A 211 -8.82 -25.23 -13.97
C ASN A 211 -8.93 -24.07 -12.96
N ARG A 212 -8.97 -24.36 -11.66
CA ARG A 212 -9.34 -23.34 -10.65
C ARG A 212 -8.15 -22.60 -10.04
N PHE A 213 -7.06 -23.31 -9.73
CA PHE A 213 -5.97 -22.71 -8.96
C PHE A 213 -5.28 -21.54 -9.68
N PRO A 214 -5.05 -21.58 -11.00
CA PRO A 214 -4.46 -20.45 -11.72
C PRO A 214 -5.33 -19.19 -11.69
N HIS A 215 -6.66 -19.34 -11.72
CA HIS A 215 -7.57 -18.22 -11.58
C HIS A 215 -7.49 -17.61 -10.18
N TYR A 216 -7.42 -18.45 -9.15
CA TYR A 216 -7.19 -17.99 -7.78
C TYR A 216 -5.85 -17.24 -7.63
N LEU A 217 -4.76 -17.74 -8.23
CA LEU A 217 -3.44 -17.08 -8.20
C LEU A 217 -3.48 -15.69 -8.87
N ILE A 218 -4.23 -15.55 -9.97
CA ILE A 218 -4.45 -14.27 -10.64
C ILE A 218 -5.20 -13.30 -9.72
N ASP A 219 -6.27 -13.77 -9.07
CA ASP A 219 -7.05 -12.95 -8.15
C ASP A 219 -6.21 -12.53 -6.93
N LEU A 220 -5.39 -13.44 -6.41
CA LEU A 220 -4.46 -13.18 -5.31
C LEU A 220 -3.45 -12.08 -5.67
N ARG A 221 -2.86 -12.16 -6.88
CA ARG A 221 -1.97 -11.11 -7.40
C ARG A 221 -2.66 -9.74 -7.45
N PHE A 222 -3.88 -9.69 -7.99
CA PHE A 222 -4.63 -8.44 -8.06
C PHE A 222 -4.95 -7.91 -6.66
N MET A 223 -5.37 -8.80 -5.74
CA MET A 223 -5.69 -8.42 -4.36
C MET A 223 -4.47 -7.83 -3.64
N ALA A 224 -3.31 -8.49 -3.72
CA ALA A 224 -2.05 -7.99 -3.17
C ALA A 224 -1.68 -6.62 -3.77
N THR A 225 -1.88 -6.44 -5.08
CA THR A 225 -1.62 -5.17 -5.77
C THR A 225 -2.54 -4.06 -5.27
N TYR A 226 -3.85 -4.31 -5.16
CA TYR A 226 -4.80 -3.30 -4.72
C TYR A 226 -4.62 -2.91 -3.25
N TRP A 227 -4.32 -3.89 -2.39
CA TRP A 227 -3.94 -3.60 -1.02
C TRP A 227 -2.65 -2.78 -0.96
N GLN A 228 -1.63 -3.12 -1.75
CA GLN A 228 -0.39 -2.34 -1.80
C GLN A 228 -0.64 -0.89 -2.25
N GLU A 229 -1.51 -0.66 -3.24
CA GLU A 229 -1.91 0.68 -3.65
C GLU A 229 -2.60 1.47 -2.53
N LEU A 230 -3.42 0.79 -1.72
CA LEU A 230 -4.05 1.39 -0.56
C LEU A 230 -3.02 1.78 0.50
N LEU A 231 -2.09 0.87 0.83
CA LEU A 231 -1.04 1.15 1.80
C LEU A 231 -0.12 2.30 1.34
N ASP A 232 0.22 2.32 0.05
CA ASP A 232 0.93 3.43 -0.60
C ASP A 232 0.14 4.73 -0.49
N TYR A 233 -1.16 4.71 -0.75
CA TYR A 233 -2.03 5.88 -0.61
C TYR A 233 -2.04 6.40 0.83
N LEU A 234 -2.17 5.50 1.82
CA LEU A 234 -2.16 5.84 3.24
C LEU A 234 -0.77 6.30 3.72
N ASN A 235 0.26 6.20 2.90
CA ASN A 235 1.66 6.37 3.29
C ASN A 235 2.00 5.48 4.49
N TYR A 236 1.50 4.25 4.51
CA TYR A 236 1.85 3.29 5.54
C TYR A 236 3.28 2.78 5.29
N ASP A 237 4.08 2.75 6.35
CA ASP A 237 5.45 2.27 6.30
C ASP A 237 5.67 1.36 7.52
N PRO A 238 5.49 0.03 7.35
CA PRO A 238 5.65 -0.92 8.44
C PRO A 238 7.11 -1.09 8.85
N THR A 239 8.07 -0.58 8.06
CA THR A 239 9.51 -0.70 8.33
C THR A 239 9.83 -0.26 9.75
N TYR A 240 9.20 0.84 10.22
CA TYR A 240 9.38 1.31 11.58
C TYR A 240 8.88 0.32 12.61
N ILE A 241 7.65 -0.19 12.46
CA ILE A 241 7.03 -1.09 13.43
C ILE A 241 7.75 -2.45 13.43
N LYS A 242 8.06 -3.01 12.25
CA LYS A 242 8.83 -4.26 12.12
C LYS A 242 10.21 -4.16 12.77
N LEU A 243 10.96 -3.09 12.48
CA LEU A 243 12.25 -2.86 13.12
C LEU A 243 12.10 -2.64 14.62
N PHE A 244 11.04 -1.94 15.05
CA PHE A 244 10.74 -1.75 16.46
C PHE A 244 10.51 -3.08 17.16
N VAL A 245 9.53 -3.88 16.73
CA VAL A 245 9.21 -5.19 17.31
C VAL A 245 10.44 -6.10 17.31
N ARG A 246 11.17 -6.18 16.19
CA ARG A 246 12.39 -7.00 16.11
C ARG A 246 13.47 -6.56 17.09
N THR A 247 13.75 -5.26 17.15
CA THR A 247 14.81 -4.73 18.05
C THR A 247 14.37 -4.90 19.50
N TYR A 248 13.09 -4.69 19.78
CA TYR A 248 12.50 -4.83 21.09
C TYR A 248 12.58 -6.26 21.60
N ASN A 249 12.08 -7.23 20.83
CA ASN A 249 12.06 -8.66 21.20
C ASN A 249 13.46 -9.27 21.26
N SER A 250 14.46 -8.67 20.60
CA SER A 250 15.86 -9.08 20.76
C SER A 250 16.50 -8.62 22.07
N GLN A 251 15.92 -7.62 22.75
CA GLN A 251 16.47 -7.03 23.98
C GLN A 251 15.64 -7.34 25.22
N TYR A 252 14.34 -7.60 25.08
CA TYR A 252 13.42 -7.76 26.20
C TYR A 252 12.45 -8.93 25.99
N ASP A 253 12.22 -9.70 27.04
CA ASP A 253 11.13 -10.66 27.11
C ASP A 253 9.82 -9.93 27.43
N ILE A 254 8.85 -10.02 26.51
CA ILE A 254 7.53 -9.37 26.63
C ILE A 254 6.79 -9.84 27.89
N LEU A 255 6.86 -11.13 28.23
CA LEU A 255 6.11 -11.70 29.35
C LEU A 255 6.65 -11.22 30.71
N GLU A 256 7.97 -11.06 30.81
CA GLU A 256 8.58 -10.46 32.00
C GLU A 256 8.31 -8.96 32.08
N GLU A 257 8.26 -8.30 30.94
CA GLU A 257 8.08 -6.86 30.88
C GLU A 257 6.67 -6.40 31.24
N LEU A 258 5.63 -7.16 30.87
CA LEU A 258 4.25 -6.88 31.27
C LEU A 258 4.08 -6.80 32.79
N LYS A 259 4.98 -7.45 33.56
CA LYS A 259 5.01 -7.42 35.02
C LYS A 259 5.70 -6.16 35.59
N GLN A 260 6.40 -5.39 34.75
CA GLN A 260 7.16 -4.21 35.19
C GLN A 260 6.27 -2.96 35.30
N PRO A 261 6.66 -1.98 36.15
CA PRO A 261 6.01 -0.68 36.21
C PRO A 261 5.99 0.04 34.85
N LYS A 262 4.92 0.80 34.60
CA LYS A 262 4.74 1.54 33.34
C LYS A 262 5.89 2.50 33.04
N GLU A 263 6.53 3.13 34.04
CA GLU A 263 7.65 4.03 33.77
C GLU A 263 8.85 3.30 33.15
N ILE A 264 9.12 2.07 33.58
CA ILE A 264 10.22 1.24 33.07
C ILE A 264 9.91 0.82 31.63
N GLN A 265 8.67 0.40 31.36
CA GLN A 265 8.20 0.07 30.01
C GLN A 265 8.37 1.28 29.08
N TYR A 266 7.93 2.47 29.50
CA TYR A 266 8.07 3.68 28.68
C TYR A 266 9.54 4.07 28.44
N ALA A 267 10.42 3.89 29.43
CA ALA A 267 11.84 4.16 29.28
C ALA A 267 12.48 3.23 28.23
N LYS A 268 12.18 1.93 28.30
CA LYS A 268 12.64 0.92 27.34
C LYS A 268 12.10 1.18 25.94
N GLN A 269 10.81 1.45 25.81
CA GLN A 269 10.20 1.84 24.53
C GLN A 269 10.91 3.07 23.94
N ARG A 270 11.13 4.14 24.72
CA ARG A 270 11.86 5.34 24.24
C ARG A 270 13.27 5.02 23.76
N LYS A 271 13.99 4.10 24.43
CA LYS A 271 15.31 3.65 23.99
C LYS A 271 15.24 2.96 22.62
N ILE A 272 14.35 1.98 22.46
CA ILE A 272 14.18 1.27 21.18
C ILE A 272 13.72 2.23 20.07
N GLN A 273 12.82 3.17 20.36
CA GLN A 273 12.40 4.18 19.38
C GLN A 273 13.59 4.99 18.85
N LYS A 274 14.55 5.37 19.71
CA LYS A 274 15.76 6.09 19.29
C LYS A 274 16.65 5.23 18.40
N GLU A 275 16.86 3.97 18.76
CA GLU A 275 17.68 3.01 17.99
C GLU A 275 17.09 2.76 16.60
N VAL A 276 15.80 2.49 16.52
CA VAL A 276 15.08 2.26 15.25
C VAL A 276 15.12 3.50 14.36
N ARG A 277 14.88 4.70 14.91
CA ARG A 277 14.97 5.96 14.14
C ARG A 277 16.37 6.16 13.58
N LYS A 278 17.41 5.89 14.37
CA LYS A 278 18.81 5.97 13.93
C LYS A 278 19.10 4.99 12.79
N ALA A 279 18.64 3.74 12.91
CA ALA A 279 18.82 2.71 11.89
C ALA A 279 18.14 3.09 10.57
N ILE A 280 16.88 3.53 10.61
CA ILE A 280 16.13 3.98 9.42
C ILE A 280 16.80 5.18 8.76
N TRP A 281 17.27 6.14 9.56
CA TRP A 281 17.95 7.33 9.05
C TRP A 281 19.26 6.96 8.35
N LEU A 282 20.08 6.09 8.95
CA LEU A 282 21.31 5.58 8.35
C LEU A 282 21.04 4.83 7.04
N TYR A 283 20.00 3.99 7.01
CA TYR A 283 19.59 3.28 5.80
C TYR A 283 19.20 4.25 4.68
N LYS A 284 18.42 5.30 4.99
CA LYS A 284 18.01 6.31 4.02
C LYS A 284 19.19 7.08 3.44
N ILE A 285 20.21 7.39 4.25
CA ILE A 285 21.43 8.06 3.79
C ILE A 285 22.24 7.13 2.89
N LYS A 286 22.50 5.90 3.33
CA LYS A 286 23.29 4.93 2.57
C LYS A 286 22.68 4.63 1.20
N ASN A 287 21.35 4.56 1.12
CA ASN A 287 20.63 4.27 -0.10
C ASN A 287 20.06 5.51 -0.80
N PHE A 288 20.54 6.71 -0.44
CA PHE A 288 20.07 7.95 -1.04
C PHE A 288 20.35 8.00 -2.55
N TRP A 289 21.49 7.45 -2.97
CA TRP A 289 21.97 7.45 -4.36
C TRP A 289 21.60 6.18 -5.16
N ASN A 290 21.04 5.16 -4.51
CA ASN A 290 20.75 3.85 -5.12
C ASN A 290 19.33 3.76 -5.71
N LYS A 291 18.77 4.86 -6.22
CA LYS A 291 17.40 4.90 -6.76
C LYS A 291 17.26 5.66 -8.06
#